data_AF-A0AAT9RL90-F1
#
_entry.id   AF-A0AAT9RL90-F1
#
_cell.length_a   1.000
_cell.length_b   1.000
_cell.length_c   1.000
_cell.angle_alpha   90.00
_cell.angle_beta   90.00
_cell.angle_gamma   90.00
#
_symmetry.space_group_name_H-M   'P 1'
#
loop_
_entity.id
_entity.type
_entity.pdbx_description
1 polymer ?
#
loop_
_entity_poly.entity_id
_entity_poly.type
_entity_poly.pdbx_seq_one_letter_code
_entity_poly.pdbx_strand_id
1 'polypeptide(L)'
;MLGGEVDGRQGRGRDHRLRGTGVTDLGKLADERFLECGPDTGLRVQVDAAFDRARARRRGVCALRSAGDLAKLAFEGIGVTVVPRPVADAVVPADHADCVLRLDDPQALQPLALAHRDPAPTSPAAQVFLRLALARLPGEGTPGLESVPGVAASE
;
A
#
# COMPACT_ATOMS: atom_id res chain seq x y z
N MET A 1 -2.92 -34.95 -31.32
CA MET A 1 -3.85 -34.55 -30.25
C MET A 1 -3.22 -34.95 -28.92
N LEU A 2 -2.60 -34.01 -28.21
CA LEU A 2 -2.11 -34.23 -26.86
C LEU A 2 -2.85 -33.22 -25.98
N GLY A 3 -3.79 -33.73 -25.18
CA GLY A 3 -4.47 -32.97 -24.15
C GLY A 3 -3.47 -32.64 -23.05
N GLY A 4 -3.14 -31.36 -22.93
CA GLY A 4 -2.50 -30.81 -21.75
C GLY A 4 -3.59 -30.33 -20.81
N GLU A 5 -3.79 -31.07 -19.72
CA GLU A 5 -4.61 -30.70 -18.59
C GLU A 5 -4.03 -29.42 -17.97
N VAL A 6 -4.72 -28.30 -18.16
CA VAL A 6 -4.40 -27.02 -17.51
C VAL A 6 -4.89 -27.12 -16.07
N ASP A 7 -3.96 -27.31 -15.13
CA ASP A 7 -4.20 -27.26 -13.68
C ASP A 7 -4.98 -25.97 -13.33
N GLY A 8 -6.26 -26.14 -13.00
CA GLY A 8 -7.27 -25.10 -12.85
C GLY A 8 -7.16 -24.28 -11.56
N ARG A 9 -5.95 -23.85 -11.18
CA ARG A 9 -5.73 -22.94 -10.03
C ARG A 9 -6.03 -21.47 -10.37
N GLN A 10 -7.12 -21.21 -11.08
CA GLN A 10 -7.61 -19.85 -11.30
C GLN A 10 -8.77 -19.59 -10.35
N GLY A 11 -8.44 -19.27 -9.10
CA GLY A 11 -9.39 -18.59 -8.23
C GLY A 11 -9.61 -17.18 -8.78
N ARG A 12 -10.87 -16.81 -9.05
CA ARG A 12 -11.23 -15.39 -9.22
C ARG A 12 -10.81 -14.62 -7.97
N GLY A 13 -10.69 -13.29 -8.01
CA GLY A 13 -10.28 -12.50 -6.83
C GLY A 13 -11.20 -12.74 -5.63
N ARG A 14 -12.46 -13.06 -5.92
CA ARG A 14 -13.52 -13.46 -4.96
C ARG A 14 -13.41 -14.91 -4.46
N ASP A 15 -12.70 -15.77 -5.17
CA ASP A 15 -12.48 -17.19 -4.85
C ASP A 15 -11.01 -17.45 -4.46
N HIS A 16 -10.26 -16.39 -4.11
CA HIS A 16 -8.85 -16.50 -3.78
C HIS A 16 -8.65 -17.30 -2.48
N ARG A 17 -7.66 -18.21 -2.45
CA ARG A 17 -7.41 -19.11 -1.31
C ARG A 17 -7.14 -18.39 0.01
N LEU A 18 -6.59 -17.18 -0.06
CA LEU A 18 -6.27 -16.36 1.12
C LEU A 18 -7.45 -15.54 1.65
N ARG A 19 -8.61 -15.56 0.97
CA ARG A 19 -9.81 -14.81 1.36
C ARG A 19 -10.26 -15.18 2.78
N GLY A 20 -10.77 -14.20 3.52
CA GLY A 20 -11.32 -14.41 4.86
C GLY A 20 -10.29 -14.65 5.97
N THR A 21 -8.99 -14.73 5.66
CA THR A 21 -7.92 -14.83 6.66
C THR A 21 -7.70 -13.51 7.41
N GLY A 22 -8.10 -12.39 6.81
CA GLY A 22 -8.02 -11.03 7.37
C GLY A 22 -6.59 -10.45 7.38
N VAL A 23 -5.57 -11.28 7.59
CA VAL A 23 -4.16 -10.91 7.63
C VAL A 23 -3.32 -11.90 6.81
N THR A 24 -2.37 -11.41 6.02
CA THR A 24 -1.42 -12.23 5.26
C THR A 24 0.01 -11.72 5.41
N ASP A 25 0.95 -12.66 5.42
CA ASP A 25 2.36 -12.38 5.25
C ASP A 25 2.72 -12.25 3.75
N LEU A 26 3.81 -11.55 3.45
CA LEU A 26 4.31 -11.35 2.09
C LEU A 26 4.91 -12.63 1.48
N GLY A 27 5.33 -13.59 2.31
CA GLY A 27 5.80 -14.90 1.87
C GLY A 27 4.72 -15.69 1.13
N LYS A 28 3.49 -15.65 1.62
CA LYS A 28 2.31 -16.25 0.95
C LYS A 28 1.99 -15.62 -0.41
N LEU A 29 2.43 -14.39 -0.67
CA LEU A 29 2.24 -13.73 -1.95
C LEU A 29 3.33 -14.10 -2.98
N ALA A 30 4.40 -14.79 -2.56
CA ALA A 30 5.52 -15.14 -3.43
C ALA A 30 5.11 -16.07 -4.58
N ASP A 31 4.17 -16.98 -4.31
CA ASP A 31 3.68 -17.96 -5.28
C ASP A 31 2.54 -17.43 -6.17
N GLU A 32 2.04 -16.22 -5.88
CA GLU A 32 0.91 -15.64 -6.58
C GLU A 32 1.33 -14.77 -7.77
N ARG A 33 0.39 -14.59 -8.72
CA ARG A 33 0.57 -13.63 -9.83
C ARG A 33 0.48 -12.22 -9.27
N PHE A 34 1.61 -11.55 -9.11
CA PHE A 34 1.66 -10.23 -8.49
C PHE A 34 1.50 -9.12 -9.53
N LEU A 35 0.51 -8.23 -9.32
CA LEU A 35 0.29 -7.03 -10.12
C LEU A 35 1.08 -5.87 -9.50
N GLU A 36 2.03 -5.36 -10.26
CA GLU A 36 3.03 -4.41 -9.79
C GLU A 36 2.57 -2.96 -9.95
N CYS A 37 2.96 -2.12 -9.00
CA CYS A 37 2.91 -0.68 -9.19
C CYS A 37 4.04 -0.23 -10.13
N GLY A 38 3.80 0.83 -10.89
CA GLY A 38 4.80 1.44 -11.77
C GLY A 38 6.10 1.79 -11.03
N PRO A 39 7.27 1.62 -11.68
CA PRO A 39 8.60 1.77 -11.05
C PRO A 39 8.89 3.16 -10.51
N ASP A 40 8.15 4.18 -10.96
CA ASP A 40 8.31 5.58 -10.62
C ASP A 40 7.37 6.05 -9.50
N THR A 41 6.71 5.11 -8.80
CA THR A 41 5.78 5.43 -7.71
C THR A 41 6.40 5.23 -6.33
N GLY A 42 6.08 6.10 -5.38
CA GLY A 42 6.45 5.89 -3.98
C GLY A 42 5.87 4.60 -3.39
N LEU A 43 4.68 4.19 -3.87
CA LEU A 43 4.06 2.90 -3.52
C LEU A 43 4.95 1.72 -3.94
N ARG A 44 5.56 1.76 -5.12
CA ARG A 44 6.50 0.72 -5.56
C ARG A 44 7.70 0.62 -4.62
N VAL A 45 8.31 1.74 -4.24
CA VAL A 45 9.44 1.77 -3.30
C VAL A 45 9.04 1.14 -1.96
N GLN A 46 7.85 1.45 -1.45
CA GLN A 46 7.35 0.90 -0.20
C GLN A 46 7.08 -0.61 -0.29
N VAL A 47 6.49 -1.07 -1.39
CA VAL A 47 6.24 -2.50 -1.64
C VAL A 47 7.56 -3.25 -1.76
N ASP A 48 8.53 -2.73 -2.50
CA ASP A 48 9.88 -3.30 -2.62
C ASP A 48 10.53 -3.46 -1.24
N ALA A 49 10.54 -2.39 -0.44
CA ALA A 49 11.09 -2.44 0.92
C ALA A 49 10.37 -3.47 1.80
N ALA A 50 9.05 -3.64 1.65
CA ALA A 50 8.29 -4.64 2.40
C ALA A 50 8.68 -6.07 2.02
N PHE A 51 8.80 -6.36 0.72
CA PHE A 51 9.27 -7.67 0.23
C PHE A 51 10.71 -7.96 0.63
N ASP A 52 11.59 -6.96 0.61
CA ASP A 52 12.98 -7.08 1.04
C ASP A 52 13.07 -7.43 2.54
N ARG A 53 12.29 -6.75 3.39
CA ARG A 53 12.21 -7.05 4.83
C ARG A 53 11.71 -8.47 5.09
N ALA A 54 10.69 -8.90 4.35
CA ALA A 54 10.15 -10.24 4.44
C ALA A 54 11.06 -11.32 3.82
N ARG A 55 12.16 -10.93 3.16
CA ARG A 55 13.04 -11.81 2.37
C ARG A 55 12.27 -12.66 1.36
N ALA A 56 11.17 -12.12 0.84
CA ALA A 56 10.27 -12.79 -0.07
C ALA A 56 10.52 -12.30 -1.50
N ARG A 57 10.48 -13.23 -2.47
CA ARG A 57 10.53 -12.89 -3.89
C ARG A 57 9.14 -13.07 -4.48
N ARG A 58 8.64 -12.04 -5.15
CA ARG A 58 7.35 -12.09 -5.85
C ARG A 58 7.51 -12.28 -7.34
N ARG A 59 6.49 -12.85 -7.96
CA ARG A 59 6.41 -13.01 -9.41
C ARG A 59 5.52 -11.93 -10.02
N GLY A 60 6.14 -10.82 -10.44
CA GLY A 60 5.45 -9.76 -11.18
C GLY A 60 4.96 -10.25 -12.55
N VAL A 61 3.69 -10.00 -12.89
CA VAL A 61 3.10 -10.39 -14.19
C VAL A 61 2.73 -9.20 -15.08
N CYS A 62 2.46 -8.04 -14.49
CA CYS A 62 2.28 -6.77 -15.19
C CYS A 62 2.51 -5.62 -14.23
N ALA A 63 2.72 -4.41 -14.76
CA ALA A 63 2.87 -3.20 -13.97
C ALA A 63 1.92 -2.10 -14.47
N LEU A 64 1.20 -1.46 -13.54
CA LEU A 64 0.32 -0.34 -13.83
C LEU A 64 0.65 0.85 -12.92
N ARG A 65 0.43 2.08 -13.42
CA ARG A 65 0.66 3.31 -12.65
C ARG A 65 -0.44 3.60 -11.63
N SER A 66 -1.67 3.17 -11.91
CA SER A 66 -2.85 3.47 -11.10
C SER A 66 -3.08 2.38 -10.07
N ALA A 67 -2.97 2.73 -8.78
CA ALA A 67 -3.30 1.82 -7.68
C ALA A 67 -4.77 1.38 -7.72
N GLY A 68 -5.68 2.26 -8.18
CA GLY A 68 -7.10 1.93 -8.33
C GLY A 68 -7.32 0.88 -9.42
N ASP A 69 -6.61 0.96 -10.55
CA ASP A 69 -6.75 -0.04 -11.61
C ASP A 69 -6.11 -1.38 -11.22
N LEU A 70 -4.99 -1.35 -10.48
CA LEU A 70 -4.44 -2.57 -9.88
C LEU A 70 -5.44 -3.25 -8.94
N ALA A 71 -6.08 -2.48 -8.05
CA ALA A 71 -7.09 -3.00 -7.15
C ALA A 71 -8.28 -3.63 -7.90
N LYS A 72 -8.75 -2.98 -8.98
CA LYS A 72 -9.83 -3.53 -9.82
C LYS A 72 -9.42 -4.85 -10.47
N LEU A 73 -8.24 -4.90 -11.10
CA LEU A 73 -7.76 -6.12 -11.77
C LEU A 73 -7.54 -7.26 -10.77
N ALA A 74 -7.05 -6.96 -9.56
CA ALA A 74 -6.92 -7.94 -8.50
C ALA A 74 -8.30 -8.44 -8.02
N PHE A 75 -9.26 -7.53 -7.83
CA PHE A 75 -10.64 -7.89 -7.48
C PHE A 75 -11.31 -8.79 -8.52
N GLU A 76 -11.04 -8.56 -9.81
CA GLU A 76 -11.49 -9.40 -10.92
C GLU A 76 -10.72 -10.74 -11.04
N GLY A 77 -9.67 -10.97 -10.24
CA GLY A 77 -8.95 -12.25 -10.19
C GLY A 77 -7.80 -12.42 -11.17
N ILE A 78 -7.30 -11.32 -11.74
CA ILE A 78 -6.15 -11.37 -12.64
C ILE A 78 -4.86 -11.67 -11.87
N GLY A 79 -4.81 -11.29 -10.59
CA GLY A 79 -3.70 -11.56 -9.68
C GLY A 79 -3.95 -10.96 -8.31
N VAL A 80 -2.87 -10.78 -7.54
CA VAL A 80 -2.87 -10.12 -6.24
C VAL A 80 -2.06 -8.82 -6.32
N THR A 81 -2.36 -7.85 -5.46
CA THR A 81 -1.60 -6.60 -5.39
C THR A 81 -1.57 -6.04 -3.98
N VAL A 82 -0.67 -5.09 -3.74
CA VAL A 82 -0.61 -4.31 -2.50
C VAL A 82 -0.98 -2.87 -2.82
N VAL A 83 -2.00 -2.35 -2.14
CA VAL A 83 -2.48 -0.97 -2.31
C VAL A 83 -2.73 -0.32 -0.95
N PRO A 84 -2.67 1.02 -0.85
CA PRO A 84 -3.13 1.72 0.33
C PRO A 84 -4.59 1.40 0.64
N ARG A 85 -4.92 1.24 1.93
CA ARG A 85 -6.28 0.89 2.37
C ARG A 85 -7.39 1.76 1.78
N PRO A 86 -7.28 3.11 1.71
CA PRO A 86 -8.32 3.94 1.12
C PRO A 86 -8.60 3.63 -0.36
N VAL A 87 -7.61 3.12 -1.09
CA VAL A 87 -7.78 2.69 -2.49
C VAL A 87 -8.55 1.37 -2.55
N ALA A 88 -8.24 0.42 -1.67
CA ALA A 88 -9.00 -0.83 -1.56
C ALA A 88 -10.45 -0.56 -1.17
N ASP A 89 -10.69 0.27 -0.14
CA ASP A 89 -12.03 0.62 0.35
C ASP A 89 -12.88 1.34 -0.72
N ALA A 90 -12.26 2.06 -1.66
CA ALA A 90 -12.96 2.74 -2.76
C ALA A 90 -13.32 1.82 -3.93
N VAL A 91 -12.62 0.68 -4.08
CA VAL A 91 -12.78 -0.23 -5.23
C VAL A 91 -13.56 -1.48 -4.85
N VAL A 92 -13.31 -2.03 -3.65
CA VAL A 92 -13.90 -3.28 -3.20
C VAL A 92 -15.21 -2.98 -2.46
N PRO A 93 -16.36 -3.48 -2.95
CA PRO A 93 -17.63 -3.35 -2.24
C PRO A 93 -17.59 -3.94 -0.83
N ALA A 94 -18.36 -3.36 0.09
CA ALA A 94 -18.36 -3.76 1.51
C ALA A 94 -18.76 -5.23 1.74
N ASP A 95 -19.61 -5.80 0.89
CA ASP A 95 -20.01 -7.22 0.90
C ASP A 95 -18.88 -8.17 0.45
N HIS A 96 -17.77 -7.63 -0.05
CA HIS A 96 -16.57 -8.35 -0.47
C HIS A 96 -15.32 -7.89 0.32
N ALA A 97 -15.49 -7.27 1.48
CA ALA A 97 -14.39 -6.77 2.30
C ALA A 97 -13.38 -7.87 2.70
N ASP A 98 -13.80 -9.13 2.71
CA ASP A 98 -12.96 -10.28 3.02
C ASP A 98 -11.97 -10.67 1.90
N CYS A 99 -12.09 -10.05 0.72
CA CYS A 99 -11.08 -10.07 -0.33
C CYS A 99 -9.90 -9.13 -0.04
N VAL A 100 -10.04 -8.20 0.92
CA VAL A 100 -8.98 -7.26 1.32
C VAL A 100 -8.28 -7.82 2.54
N LEU A 101 -6.98 -8.13 2.39
CA LEU A 101 -6.15 -8.66 3.46
C LEU A 101 -5.20 -7.59 3.97
N ARG A 102 -5.05 -7.51 5.29
CA ARG A 102 -4.01 -6.68 5.89
C ARG A 102 -2.67 -7.37 5.75
N LEU A 103 -1.62 -6.61 5.46
CA LEU A 103 -0.26 -7.13 5.52
C LEU A 103 0.18 -7.27 6.98
N ASP A 104 0.74 -8.43 7.32
CA ASP A 104 1.47 -8.65 8.56
C ASP A 104 2.88 -8.04 8.48
N ASP A 105 2.91 -6.71 8.34
CA ASP A 105 4.13 -5.93 8.33
C ASP A 105 3.88 -4.63 9.11
N PRO A 106 4.45 -4.49 10.33
CA PRO A 106 4.25 -3.29 11.13
C PRO A 106 4.81 -2.03 10.45
N GLN A 107 5.76 -2.16 9.51
CA GLN A 107 6.33 -1.05 8.74
C GLN A 107 5.57 -0.76 7.44
N ALA A 108 4.54 -1.55 7.10
CA ALA A 108 3.62 -1.24 6.00
C ALA A 108 2.56 -0.18 6.37
N LEU A 109 2.70 0.45 7.54
CA LEU A 109 1.93 1.63 7.95
C LEU A 109 2.70 2.88 7.53
N GLN A 110 2.12 3.65 6.61
CA GLN A 110 2.77 4.84 6.05
C GLN A 110 2.14 6.11 6.63
N PRO A 111 2.91 6.94 7.35
CA PRO A 111 2.40 8.20 7.86
C PRO A 111 2.10 9.16 6.70
N LEU A 112 1.01 9.92 6.83
CA LEU A 112 0.69 10.99 5.91
C LEU A 112 1.27 12.29 6.46
N ALA A 113 2.10 12.96 5.66
CA ALA A 113 2.73 14.22 6.03
C ALA A 113 2.14 15.40 5.26
N LEU A 114 2.05 16.55 5.91
CA LEU A 114 1.79 17.84 5.27
C LEU A 114 3.11 18.60 5.18
N ALA A 115 3.56 18.92 3.97
CA ALA A 115 4.79 19.66 3.73
C ALA A 115 4.49 21.10 3.29
N HIS A 116 5.23 22.06 3.86
CA HIS A 116 5.24 23.45 3.41
C HIS A 116 6.68 24.00 3.42
N ARG A 117 6.91 25.10 2.70
CA ARG A 117 8.20 25.80 2.74
C ARG A 117 8.41 26.47 4.10
N ASP A 118 9.66 26.69 4.45
CA ASP A 118 10.08 27.54 5.57
C ASP A 118 10.49 28.92 5.03
N PRO A 119 9.98 30.05 5.58
CA PRO A 119 9.00 30.15 6.67
C PRO A 119 7.60 29.66 6.28
N ALA A 120 6.81 29.31 7.30
CA ALA A 120 5.45 28.80 7.15
C ALA A 120 4.56 29.70 6.25
N PRO A 121 3.55 29.13 5.56
CA PRO A 121 2.70 29.88 4.65
C PRO A 121 1.99 31.06 5.33
N THR A 122 2.11 32.24 4.74
CA THR A 122 1.46 33.46 5.24
C THR A 122 0.07 33.70 4.67
N SER A 123 -0.35 32.94 3.64
CA SER A 123 -1.68 33.11 3.06
C SER A 123 -2.77 32.59 4.00
N PRO A 124 -3.86 33.35 4.25
CA PRO A 124 -4.93 32.92 5.15
C PRO A 124 -5.54 31.57 4.74
N ALA A 125 -5.69 31.33 3.43
CA ALA A 125 -6.22 30.06 2.92
C ALA A 125 -5.32 28.87 3.25
N ALA A 126 -3.99 28.99 3.11
CA ALA A 126 -3.06 27.91 3.44
C ALA A 126 -3.04 27.64 4.95
N GLN A 127 -3.09 28.67 5.79
CA GLN A 127 -3.13 28.52 7.24
C GLN A 127 -4.42 27.82 7.70
N VAL A 128 -5.57 28.19 7.14
CA VAL A 128 -6.85 27.52 7.42
C VAL A 128 -6.82 26.08 6.93
N PHE A 129 -6.29 25.82 5.74
CA PHE A 129 -6.14 24.46 5.22
C PHE A 129 -5.29 23.58 6.16
N LEU A 130 -4.10 24.03 6.54
CA LEU A 130 -3.21 23.28 7.44
C LEU A 130 -3.89 22.97 8.77
N ARG A 131 -4.57 23.96 9.36
CA ARG A 131 -5.33 23.77 10.61
C ARG A 131 -6.44 22.72 10.47
N LEU A 132 -7.21 22.79 9.38
CA LEU A 132 -8.30 21.85 9.12
C LEU A 132 -7.80 20.44 8.81
N ALA A 133 -6.68 20.32 8.08
CA ALA A 133 -6.08 19.04 7.75
C ALA A 133 -5.54 18.37 9.02
N LEU A 134 -4.79 19.08 9.86
CA LEU A 134 -4.28 18.55 11.13
C LEU A 134 -5.39 18.18 12.13
N ALA A 135 -6.53 18.86 12.11
CA ALA A 135 -7.66 18.54 12.98
C ALA A 135 -8.48 17.32 12.53
N ARG A 136 -8.41 16.94 11.24
CA ARG A 136 -9.23 15.86 10.65
C ARG A 136 -8.44 14.62 10.31
N LEU A 137 -7.17 14.76 10.00
CA LEU A 137 -6.30 13.62 9.80
C LEU A 137 -5.97 13.02 11.17
N PRO A 138 -6.02 11.70 11.34
CA PRO A 138 -5.60 11.06 12.58
C PRO A 138 -4.15 11.47 12.86
N GLY A 139 -3.93 12.17 13.97
CA GLY A 139 -2.59 12.56 14.43
C GLY A 139 -1.78 11.35 14.90
N GLU A 140 -0.46 11.49 14.94
CA GLU A 140 0.48 10.44 15.36
C GLU A 140 0.05 9.80 16.69
N GLY A 141 -0.16 8.48 16.67
CA GLY A 141 0.18 7.66 17.83
C GLY A 141 1.70 7.60 17.89
N THR A 142 2.30 8.20 18.92
CA THR A 142 3.74 8.36 19.16
C THR A 142 4.57 7.10 18.84
N PRO A 143 5.63 7.22 18.03
CA PRO A 143 6.95 6.78 18.47
C PRO A 143 7.98 7.90 18.30
N GLY A 144 8.85 8.04 19.29
CA GLY A 144 9.73 9.19 19.51
C GLY A 144 10.49 9.67 18.29
N LEU A 145 10.25 10.93 17.92
CA LEU A 145 11.22 11.75 17.24
C LEU A 145 12.36 12.02 18.22
N GLU A 146 13.46 11.28 18.05
CA GLU A 146 14.76 11.70 18.56
C GLU A 146 15.04 13.11 18.05
N SER A 147 15.24 14.02 18.99
CA SER A 147 15.68 15.39 18.73
C SER A 147 17.04 15.35 18.05
N VAL A 148 17.13 15.87 16.83
CA VAL A 148 18.41 16.14 16.17
C VAL A 148 19.09 17.27 16.97
N PRO A 149 20.29 17.07 17.55
CA PRO A 149 20.96 18.11 18.30
C PRO A 149 21.40 19.23 17.36
N GLY A 150 21.18 20.46 17.81
CA GLY A 150 21.40 21.69 17.08
C GLY A 150 22.84 21.87 16.59
N VAL A 151 22.96 22.41 15.37
CA VAL A 151 24.20 22.99 14.86
C VAL A 151 24.54 24.21 15.71
N ALA A 152 25.62 24.09 16.46
CA ALA A 152 26.21 25.17 17.24
C ALA A 152 26.66 26.31 16.32
N ALA A 153 26.44 27.53 16.80
CA ALA A 153 26.93 28.77 16.24
C ALA A 153 28.47 28.79 16.13
N SER A 154 28.95 29.31 15.02
CA SER A 154 30.26 29.94 14.78
C SER A 154 30.00 30.82 13.54
N GLU A 155 30.19 32.13 13.51
CA GLU A 155 31.04 33.07 14.27
C GLU A 155 30.33 34.43 14.40
#